data_AF-A0A423LM04-F1
#
_entry.id   AF-A0A423LM04-F1
#
_cell.length_a   1.000
_cell.length_b   1.000
_cell.length_c   1.000
_cell.angle_alpha   90.00
_cell.angle_beta   90.00
_cell.angle_gamma   90.00
#
_symmetry.space_group_name_H-M   'P 1'
#
loop_
_entity.id
_entity.type
_entity.pdbx_description
1 polymer ?
#
loop_
_entity_poly.entity_id
_entity_poly.type
_entity_poly.pdbx_seq_one_letter_code
_entity_poly.pdbx_strand_id
1 'polypeptide(L)'
;MHFSASLIQAAKLSFEGQVHGYLLDARPCGLGFKAAIFFDSHKRFENGDTIVTDDAAAIEERHGYSIVVTTAGDRYVIVSFLMFLIEEVDGVEQTVVLSMTRDPGARP
;
A
#
# COMPACT_ATOMS: atom_id res chain seq x y z
N MET A 1 -8.50 16.45 -7.86
CA MET A 1 -7.91 15.56 -6.84
C MET A 1 -6.42 15.83 -6.78
N HIS A 2 -5.84 15.99 -5.59
CA HIS A 2 -4.40 16.13 -5.42
C HIS A 2 -3.86 14.79 -4.91
N PHE A 3 -3.08 14.10 -5.72
CA PHE A 3 -2.47 12.82 -5.34
C PHE A 3 -1.12 13.04 -4.66
N SER A 4 -0.71 12.12 -3.77
CA SER A 4 0.61 12.18 -3.18
C SER A 4 1.70 12.00 -4.25
N ALA A 5 2.87 12.62 -4.03
CA ALA A 5 4.00 12.48 -4.94
C ALA A 5 4.44 11.01 -5.09
N SER A 6 4.40 10.24 -4.00
CA SER A 6 4.73 8.81 -3.99
C SER A 6 3.77 7.98 -4.85
N LEU A 7 2.47 8.28 -4.82
CA LEU A 7 1.46 7.63 -5.65
C LEU A 7 1.67 7.95 -7.13
N ILE A 8 1.88 9.23 -7.47
CA ILE A 8 2.15 9.66 -8.84
C ILE A 8 3.42 9.00 -9.37
N GLN A 9 4.45 8.89 -8.54
CA GLN A 9 5.70 8.25 -8.92
C GLN A 9 5.52 6.76 -9.16
N ALA A 10 4.85 6.04 -8.25
CA ALA A 10 4.55 4.62 -8.44
C ALA A 10 3.76 4.39 -9.74
N ALA A 11 2.78 5.23 -10.04
CA ALA A 11 1.95 5.13 -11.23
C ALA A 11 2.69 5.35 -12.56
N LYS A 12 3.88 5.95 -12.53
CA LYS A 12 4.72 6.15 -13.72
C LYS A 12 5.65 4.98 -14.01
N LEU A 13 5.77 4.03 -13.09
CA LEU A 13 6.66 2.88 -13.24
C LEU A 13 5.97 1.74 -13.97
N SER A 14 6.72 1.05 -14.81
CA SER A 14 6.28 -0.19 -15.45
C SER A 14 6.56 -1.37 -14.52
N PHE A 15 5.51 -2.04 -14.07
CA PHE A 15 5.59 -3.27 -13.30
C PHE A 15 5.41 -4.49 -14.20
N GLU A 16 5.91 -5.65 -13.73
CA GLU A 16 5.63 -6.92 -14.39
C GLU A 16 4.14 -7.26 -14.20
N GLY A 17 3.43 -7.50 -15.31
CA GLY A 17 1.99 -7.75 -15.31
C GLY A 17 1.14 -6.48 -15.14
N GLN A 18 -0.16 -6.63 -15.36
CA GLN A 18 -1.12 -5.54 -15.18
C GLN A 18 -1.30 -5.24 -13.69
N VAL A 19 -1.06 -3.98 -13.30
CA VAL A 19 -1.42 -3.48 -11.96
C VAL A 19 -2.91 -3.17 -11.94
N HIS A 20 -3.58 -3.66 -10.90
CA HIS A 20 -5.02 -3.51 -10.72
C HIS A 20 -5.38 -2.37 -9.77
N GLY A 21 -4.43 -1.91 -8.96
CA GLY A 21 -4.59 -0.69 -8.16
C GLY A 21 -3.36 -0.39 -7.31
N TYR A 22 -3.37 0.78 -6.71
CA TYR A 22 -2.33 1.29 -5.82
C TYR A 22 -2.91 1.50 -4.43
N LEU A 23 -2.25 0.96 -3.41
CA LEU A 23 -2.73 0.93 -2.04
C LEU A 23 -1.94 1.92 -1.18
N LEU A 24 -2.65 2.87 -0.59
CA LEU A 24 -2.10 3.77 0.43
C LEU A 24 -2.58 3.31 1.81
N ASP A 25 -1.70 3.50 2.79
CA ASP A 25 -1.92 3.20 4.20
C ASP A 25 -2.35 1.74 4.40
N ALA A 26 -1.70 0.87 3.62
CA ALA A 26 -1.94 -0.56 3.64
C ALA A 26 -1.54 -1.14 4.99
N ARG A 27 -2.42 -1.98 5.54
CA ARG A 27 -2.14 -2.77 6.74
C ARG A 27 -2.62 -4.20 6.56
N PRO A 28 -1.92 -5.19 7.13
CA PRO A 28 -2.40 -6.57 7.14
C PRO A 28 -3.82 -6.65 7.71
N CYS A 29 -4.68 -7.43 7.06
CA CYS A 29 -6.06 -7.68 7.47
C CYS A 29 -6.42 -9.12 7.09
N GLY A 30 -6.32 -10.04 8.04
CA GLY A 30 -6.38 -11.47 7.73
C GLY A 30 -5.17 -11.88 6.89
N LEU A 31 -5.41 -12.61 5.79
CA LEU A 31 -4.37 -12.98 4.82
C LEU A 31 -4.21 -11.93 3.70
N GLY A 32 -4.99 -10.85 3.70
CA GLY A 32 -4.93 -9.76 2.73
C GLY A 32 -4.51 -8.43 3.37
N PHE A 33 -4.86 -7.34 2.70
CA PHE A 33 -4.56 -5.98 3.13
C PHE A 33 -5.80 -5.11 3.14
N LYS A 34 -5.92 -4.26 4.17
CA LYS A 34 -6.86 -3.15 4.20
C LYS A 34 -6.14 -1.85 3.87
N ALA A 35 -6.66 -1.07 2.93
CA ALA A 35 -5.98 0.13 2.41
C ALA A 35 -6.97 1.09 1.71
N ALA A 36 -6.50 2.30 1.40
CA ALA A 36 -7.15 3.18 0.43
C ALA A 36 -6.67 2.83 -0.99
N ILE A 37 -7.59 2.57 -1.93
CA ILE A 37 -7.25 2.21 -3.32
C ILE A 37 -7.24 3.43 -4.25
N PHE A 38 -6.30 3.44 -5.18
CA PHE A 38 -6.19 4.42 -6.26
C PHE A 38 -5.93 3.73 -7.59
N PHE A 39 -6.44 4.35 -8.66
CA PHE A 39 -6.32 3.88 -10.04
C PHE A 39 -6.79 2.43 -10.22
N ASP A 40 -7.94 2.09 -9.63
CA ASP A 40 -8.56 0.77 -9.78
C ASP A 40 -8.90 0.49 -11.26
N SER A 41 -8.21 -0.49 -11.84
CA SER A 41 -8.35 -0.79 -13.27
C SER A 41 -9.66 -1.51 -13.59
N HIS A 42 -10.25 -2.18 -12.60
CA HIS A 42 -11.55 -2.84 -12.70
C HIS A 42 -12.74 -1.88 -12.62
N LYS A 43 -12.52 -0.62 -12.23
CA LYS A 43 -13.55 0.42 -12.04
C LYS A 43 -14.65 0.00 -11.04
N ARG A 44 -14.29 -0.78 -10.04
CA ARG A 44 -15.13 -1.18 -8.90
C ARG A 44 -15.14 -0.11 -7.81
N PHE A 45 -14.06 0.65 -7.69
CA PHE A 45 -13.84 1.60 -6.59
C PHE A 45 -13.43 2.99 -7.11
N GLU A 46 -13.84 4.02 -6.38
CA GLU A 46 -13.34 5.38 -6.60
C GLU A 46 -11.99 5.58 -5.90
N ASN A 47 -11.23 6.58 -6.36
CA ASN A 47 -9.94 6.91 -5.76
C ASN A 47 -10.12 7.35 -4.29
N GLY A 48 -9.45 6.65 -3.38
CA GLY A 48 -9.51 6.88 -1.94
C GLY A 48 -10.47 5.97 -1.19
N ASP A 49 -11.26 5.15 -1.89
CA ASP A 49 -12.14 4.18 -1.23
C ASP A 49 -11.33 3.20 -0.39
N THR A 50 -11.88 2.84 0.78
CA THR A 50 -11.27 1.82 1.64
C THR A 50 -11.69 0.44 1.17
N ILE A 51 -10.72 -0.41 0.85
CA ILE A 51 -10.95 -1.80 0.47
C ILE A 51 -10.26 -2.77 1.43
N VAL A 52 -10.69 -4.02 1.38
CA VAL A 52 -9.92 -5.17 1.85
C VAL A 52 -9.66 -6.04 0.62
N THR A 53 -8.40 -6.34 0.33
CA THR A 53 -8.05 -7.23 -0.78
C THR A 53 -8.47 -8.66 -0.46
N ASP A 54 -8.63 -9.48 -1.49
CA ASP A 54 -8.59 -10.93 -1.32
C ASP A 54 -7.24 -11.37 -0.71
N ASP A 55 -7.18 -12.63 -0.28
CA ASP A 55 -5.99 -13.24 0.31
C ASP A 55 -4.76 -13.05 -0.58
N ALA A 56 -3.64 -12.66 0.04
CA ALA A 56 -2.36 -12.56 -0.64
C ALA A 56 -1.83 -13.97 -0.92
N ALA A 57 -1.74 -14.32 -2.20
CA ALA A 57 -1.07 -15.54 -2.65
C ALA A 57 0.46 -15.37 -2.65
N ALA A 58 0.94 -14.17 -2.98
CA ALA A 58 2.35 -13.82 -2.94
C ALA A 58 2.55 -12.32 -2.70
N ILE A 59 3.73 -11.97 -2.20
CA ILE A 59 4.21 -10.59 -2.15
C ILE A 59 5.52 -10.55 -2.93
N GLU A 60 5.55 -9.75 -3.98
CA GLU A 60 6.72 -9.52 -4.83
C GLU A 60 7.34 -8.16 -4.51
N GLU A 61 8.64 -7.99 -4.82
CA GLU A 61 9.31 -6.69 -4.73
C GLU A 61 9.82 -6.24 -6.11
N ARG A 62 9.45 -5.02 -6.50
CA ARG A 62 9.89 -4.37 -7.74
C ARG A 62 9.99 -2.86 -7.55
N HIS A 63 11.06 -2.26 -8.07
CA HIS A 63 11.31 -0.81 -8.00
C HIS A 63 11.21 -0.21 -6.58
N GLY A 64 11.49 -1.00 -5.54
CA GLY A 64 11.35 -0.59 -4.13
C GLY A 64 9.91 -0.63 -3.57
N TYR A 65 8.95 -1.11 -4.34
CA TYR A 65 7.56 -1.31 -3.93
C TYR A 65 7.28 -2.79 -3.67
N SER A 66 6.40 -3.05 -2.69
CA SER A 66 5.81 -4.36 -2.47
C SER A 66 4.55 -4.49 -3.34
N ILE A 67 4.43 -5.59 -4.06
CA ILE A 67 3.29 -5.90 -4.91
C ILE A 67 2.58 -7.10 -4.33
N VAL A 68 1.35 -6.92 -3.90
CA VAL A 68 0.50 -8.01 -3.44
C VAL A 68 -0.15 -8.65 -4.65
N VAL A 69 0.08 -9.94 -4.83
CA VAL A 69 -0.65 -10.77 -5.80
C VAL A 69 -1.70 -11.55 -5.03
N THR A 70 -2.97 -11.32 -5.32
CA THR A 70 -4.05 -12.02 -4.63
C THR A 70 -4.29 -13.41 -5.23
N THR A 71 -5.01 -14.26 -4.52
CA THR A 71 -5.47 -15.57 -5.00
C THR A 71 -6.37 -15.48 -6.24
N ALA A 72 -7.07 -14.35 -6.44
CA ALA A 72 -7.83 -14.05 -7.64
C ALA A 72 -6.96 -13.60 -8.84
N GLY A 73 -5.65 -13.38 -8.62
CA GLY A 73 -4.71 -12.91 -9.64
C GLY A 73 -4.62 -11.38 -9.75
N ASP A 74 -5.36 -10.63 -8.92
CA ASP A 74 -5.22 -9.18 -8.86
C ASP A 74 -3.83 -8.80 -8.31
N ARG A 75 -3.27 -7.71 -8.82
CA ARG A 75 -1.93 -7.22 -8.47
C ARG A 75 -2.04 -5.79 -7.96
N TYR A 76 -1.69 -5.57 -6.69
CA TYR A 76 -1.79 -4.28 -6.04
C TYR A 76 -0.43 -3.76 -5.60
N VAL A 77 -0.07 -2.54 -6.00
CA VAL A 77 1.18 -1.91 -5.58
C VAL A 77 0.95 -1.21 -4.23
N ILE A 78 1.67 -1.61 -3.18
CA ILE A 78 1.63 -0.91 -1.89
C ILE A 78 2.54 0.30 -1.96
N VAL A 79 1.94 1.50 -1.88
CA VAL A 79 2.63 2.79 -1.93
C VAL A 79 3.05 3.25 -0.53
N SER A 80 2.21 3.01 0.48
CA SER A 80 2.55 3.24 1.88
C SER A 80 1.95 2.16 2.77
N PHE A 81 2.67 1.82 3.84
CA PHE A 81 2.14 1.01 4.93
C PHE A 81 1.70 1.92 6.07
N LEU A 82 0.57 1.59 6.69
CA LEU A 82 0.17 2.19 7.94
C LEU A 82 0.75 1.35 9.08
N MET A 83 1.71 1.90 9.81
CA MET A 83 2.31 1.24 10.96
C MET A 83 1.75 1.81 12.27
N PHE A 84 1.37 0.91 13.17
CA PHE A 84 1.09 1.22 14.55
C PHE A 84 2.20 0.63 15.40
N LEU A 85 2.78 1.44 16.27
CA LEU A 85 3.73 1.00 17.29
C LEU A 85 3.14 1.35 18.66
N ILE A 86 3.37 0.49 19.65
CA ILE A 86 3.09 0.81 21.04
C ILE A 86 4.43 1.21 21.64
N GLU A 87 4.54 2.44 22.11
CA GLU A 87 5.72 2.96 22.80
C GLU A 87 5.36 3.36 24.23
N GLU A 88 6.31 3.19 25.14
CA GLU A 88 6.20 3.74 26.48
C GLU A 88 6.70 5.17 26.47
N VAL A 89 5.80 6.13 26.71
CA VAL A 89 6.12 7.56 26.82
C VAL A 89 5.75 8.02 28.22
N ASP A 90 6.74 8.46 28.99
CA ASP A 90 6.60 8.88 30.39
C ASP A 90 5.95 7.80 31.29
N GLY A 91 6.27 6.52 31.05
CA GLY A 91 5.75 5.39 31.85
C GLY A 91 4.34 4.93 31.49
N VAL A 92 3.77 5.41 30.37
CA VAL A 92 2.45 5.03 29.89
C VAL A 92 2.55 4.47 28.47
N GLU A 93 1.92 3.32 28.22
CA GLU A 93 1.79 2.79 26.86
C GLU A 93 0.92 3.70 26.00
N GLN A 94 1.48 4.18 24.89
CA GLN A 94 0.80 5.01 23.91
C GLN A 94 0.83 4.33 22.55
N THR A 95 -0.30 4.38 21.83
CA THR A 95 -0.34 3.99 20.41
C THR A 95 0.22 5.13 19.57
N VAL A 96 1.35 4.87 18.91
CA VAL A 96 1.99 5.76 17.95
C VAL A 96 1.61 5.33 16.55
N VAL A 97 1.08 6.28 15.77
CA VAL A 97 0.80 6.07 14.33
C VAL A 97 2.00 6.58 13.54
N LEU A 98 2.74 5.66 12.93
CA LEU A 98 3.85 6.00 12.05
C LEU A 98 3.38 5.93 10.61
N SER A 99 3.28 7.10 9.99
CA SER A 99 3.09 7.23 8.55
C SER A 99 4.47 7.27 7.90
N MET A 100 4.89 6.15 7.31
CA MET A 100 6.12 6.10 6.53
C MET A 100 5.81 6.41 5.06
N THR A 101 6.24 7.58 4.61
CA THR A 101 6.38 7.85 3.17
C THR A 101 7.77 7.37 2.75
N ARG A 102 7.86 6.34 1.89
CA ARG A 102 9.16 5.95 1.32
C ARG A 102 9.61 7.06 0.37
N ASP A 103 10.75 7.67 0.65
CA ASP A 103 11.43 8.58 -0.28
C ASP A 103 12.16 7.73 -1.34
N PRO A 104 11.71 7.72 -2.59
CA PRO A 104 12.36 6.95 -3.65
C PRO A 104 13.73 7.54 -4.08
N GLY A 105 14.16 8.66 -3.48
CA GLY A 105 15.47 9.27 -3.67
C GLY A 105 16.57 8.76 -2.72
N ALA A 106 16.25 7.95 -1.70
CA ALA A 106 17.25 7.46 -0.75
C ALA A 106 18.10 6.35 -1.41
N ARG A 107 19.27 6.72 -1.94
CA ARG A 107 20.32 5.73 -2.30
C ARG A 107 20.96 5.18 -1.01
N PRO A 108 21.38 3.90 -1.00
CA PRO A 108 22.16 3.32 0.09
C PRO A 108 23.52 4.03 0.26
#